data_AF-A0A2M9MDP5-F1
#
_entry.id   AF-A0A2M9MDP5-F1
#
_cell.length_a   1.000
_cell.length_b   1.000
_cell.length_c   1.000
_cell.angle_alpha   90.00
_cell.angle_beta   90.00
_cell.angle_gamma   90.00
#
_symmetry.space_group_name_H-M   'P 1'
#
loop_
_entity.id
_entity.type
_entity.pdbx_description
1 polymer ?
#
loop_
_entity_poly.entity_id
_entity_poly.type
_entity_poly.pdbx_seq_one_letter_code
_entity_poly.pdbx_strand_id
1 'polypeptide(L)'
;MDHIVMVGASAAGLTQQAVIAAKNLLAGPNRSLSYAPIPFGWTDQYDTKIQIHGWCPPEAHIEVVGGDLPSRKFVALYHAGGRVVGALGWNSPRALLQYRGHIAQHTTI
;
A
#
# COMPACT_ATOMS: atom_id res chain seq x y z
N MET A 1 4.39 -24.70 0.57
CA MET A 1 2.99 -24.23 0.48
C MET A 1 3.09 -22.73 0.28
N ASP A 2 2.98 -22.29 -0.97
CA ASP A 2 3.12 -20.88 -1.34
C ASP A 2 1.78 -20.19 -1.10
N HIS A 3 1.76 -19.19 -0.22
CA HIS A 3 0.55 -18.49 0.15
C HIS A 3 0.54 -17.10 -0.52
N ILE A 4 -0.31 -16.97 -1.54
CA ILE A 4 -0.65 -15.68 -2.14
C ILE A 4 -1.88 -15.14 -1.40
N VAL A 5 -1.71 -14.06 -0.65
CA VAL A 5 -2.82 -13.36 0.01
C VAL A 5 -3.03 -12.01 -0.69
N MET A 6 -3.80 -12.03 -1.77
CA MET A 6 -4.24 -10.78 -2.43
C MET A 6 -5.35 -10.17 -1.60
N VAL A 7 -5.01 -9.21 -0.73
CA VAL A 7 -5.98 -8.58 0.16
C VAL A 7 -6.59 -7.34 -0.49
N GLY A 8 -7.56 -7.55 -1.39
CA GLY A 8 -8.39 -6.47 -1.94
C GLY A 8 -9.33 -5.81 -0.90
N ALA A 9 -9.51 -6.44 0.27
CA ALA A 9 -10.16 -5.86 1.44
C ALA A 9 -9.69 -6.67 2.67
N SER A 10 -8.83 -6.11 3.50
CA SER A 10 -8.34 -6.80 4.71
C SER A 10 -9.33 -6.61 5.85
N ALA A 11 -9.27 -7.44 6.89
CA ALA A 11 -9.96 -7.16 8.14
C ALA A 11 -9.64 -5.75 8.68
N ALA A 12 -8.42 -5.25 8.44
CA ALA A 12 -8.03 -3.87 8.74
C ALA A 12 -8.72 -2.84 7.81
N GLY A 13 -8.94 -3.18 6.54
CA GLY A 13 -9.77 -2.40 5.62
C GLY A 13 -11.23 -2.32 6.07
N LEU A 14 -11.79 -3.42 6.59
CA LEU A 14 -13.14 -3.45 7.17
C LEU A 14 -13.23 -2.62 8.45
N THR A 15 -12.23 -2.69 9.33
CA THR A 15 -12.20 -1.86 10.55
C THR A 15 -12.07 -0.38 10.21
N GLN A 16 -11.19 -0.04 9.27
CA GLN A 16 -10.96 1.34 8.87
C GLN A 16 -12.19 1.92 8.14
N GLN A 17 -12.87 1.12 7.33
CA GLN A 17 -14.13 1.49 6.69
C GLN A 17 -15.24 1.72 7.73
N ALA A 18 -15.36 0.85 8.73
CA ALA A 18 -16.31 1.01 9.83
C ALA A 18 -16.05 2.29 10.64
N VAL A 19 -14.79 2.62 10.91
CA VAL A 19 -14.40 3.87 11.59
C VAL A 19 -14.74 5.10 10.75
N ILE A 20 -14.49 5.07 9.43
CA ILE A 20 -14.82 6.20 8.55
C ILE A 20 -16.34 6.36 8.39
N ALA A 21 -17.08 5.26 8.29
CA ALA A 21 -18.55 5.28 8.28
C ALA A 21 -19.11 5.90 9.57
N ALA A 22 -18.60 5.52 10.74
CA ALA A 22 -18.99 6.11 12.02
C ALA A 22 -18.68 7.61 12.10
N LYS A 23 -17.51 8.02 11.61
CA LYS A 23 -17.12 9.45 11.54
C LYS A 23 -18.03 10.25 10.61
N ASN A 24 -18.39 9.70 9.45
CA ASN A 24 -19.28 10.37 8.50
C ASN A 24 -20.72 10.49 9.04
N LEU A 25 -21.19 9.49 9.79
CA LEU A 25 -22.49 9.54 10.46
C LEU A 25 -22.56 10.68 11.50
N LEU A 26 -21.48 10.91 12.24
CA LEU A 26 -21.38 11.97 13.26
C LEU A 26 -21.11 13.37 12.69
N ALA A 27 -20.49 13.46 11.52
CA ALA A 27 -20.04 14.73 10.94
C ALA A 27 -21.11 15.44 10.09
N GLY A 28 -22.17 14.73 9.68
CA GLY A 28 -23.24 15.26 8.84
C GLY A 28 -22.84 15.43 7.36
N PRO A 29 -23.81 15.63 6.44
CA PRO A 29 -23.61 15.57 4.99
C PRO A 29 -22.61 16.60 4.43
N ASN A 30 -22.40 17.73 5.13
CA ASN A 30 -21.49 18.80 4.69
C ASN A 30 -20.01 18.56 5.10
N ARG A 31 -19.69 17.43 5.75
CA ARG A 31 -18.33 17.17 6.26
C ARG A 31 -17.89 15.70 6.10
N SER A 32 -18.42 15.03 5.09
CA SER A 32 -18.08 13.64 4.74
C SER A 32 -16.59 13.51 4.37
N LEU A 33 -15.89 12.62 5.07
CA LEU A 33 -14.53 12.21 4.73
C LEU A 33 -14.60 11.12 3.65
N SER A 34 -13.92 11.34 2.53
CA SER A 34 -13.80 10.33 1.48
C SER A 34 -12.95 9.16 1.97
N TYR A 35 -13.52 7.96 1.98
CA TYR A 35 -12.81 6.74 2.38
C TYR A 35 -11.95 6.24 1.22
N ALA A 36 -10.69 6.61 1.20
CA ALA A 36 -9.71 6.14 0.23
C ALA A 36 -8.59 5.35 0.93
N PRO A 37 -8.83 4.10 1.35
CA PRO A 37 -7.77 3.29 1.93
C PRO A 37 -6.71 2.98 0.87
N ILE A 38 -5.44 3.18 1.22
CA ILE A 38 -4.32 2.73 0.39
C ILE A 38 -4.41 1.20 0.27
N PRO A 39 -4.52 0.64 -0.96
CA PRO A 39 -4.53 -0.81 -1.16
C PRO A 39 -3.30 -1.47 -0.52
N PHE A 40 -3.44 -2.66 0.04
CA PHE A 40 -2.34 -3.38 0.66
C PHE A 40 -2.44 -4.87 0.37
N GLY A 41 -1.33 -5.50 0.00
CA GLY A 41 -1.25 -6.94 -0.21
C GLY A 41 0.11 -7.49 0.23
N TRP A 42 0.18 -8.80 0.41
CA TRP A 42 1.44 -9.49 0.66
C TRP A 42 1.40 -10.92 0.15
N THR A 43 2.57 -11.47 -0.14
CA THR A 43 2.73 -12.88 -0.47
C THR A 43 4.00 -13.42 0.17
N ASP A 44 3.93 -14.69 0.57
CA ASP A 44 5.07 -15.46 1.05
C ASP A 44 5.22 -16.67 0.11
N GLN A 45 6.20 -16.60 -0.78
CA GLN A 45 6.50 -17.62 -1.78
C GLN A 45 7.96 -18.02 -1.65
N TYR A 46 8.27 -19.31 -1.53
CA TYR A 46 9.65 -19.82 -1.51
C TYR A 46 10.60 -19.01 -0.59
N ASP A 47 10.24 -18.84 0.69
CA ASP A 47 10.97 -18.04 1.70
C ASP A 47 11.12 -16.54 1.37
N THR A 48 10.35 -16.04 0.40
CA THR A 48 10.36 -14.65 -0.01
C THR A 48 9.08 -13.96 0.41
N LYS A 49 9.24 -12.96 1.29
CA LYS A 49 8.16 -12.10 1.75
C LYS A 49 8.09 -10.85 0.90
N ILE A 50 7.04 -10.72 0.11
CA ILE A 50 6.76 -9.54 -0.71
C ILE A 50 5.56 -8.84 -0.10
N GLN A 51 5.67 -7.53 0.11
CA GLN A 51 4.60 -6.68 0.60
C GLN A 51 4.40 -5.50 -0.34
N ILE A 52 3.16 -5.10 -0.58
CA ILE A 52 2.80 -4.02 -1.49
C ILE A 52 1.82 -3.10 -0.78
N HIS A 53 2.06 -1.79 -0.88
CA HIS A 53 1.15 -0.73 -0.50
C HIS A 53 0.88 0.17 -1.70
N GLY A 54 -0.36 0.60 -1.91
CA GLY A 54 -0.74 1.48 -3.02
C GLY A 54 -0.93 0.73 -4.32
N TRP A 55 -0.73 1.44 -5.43
CA TRP A 55 -0.89 0.91 -6.77
C TRP A 55 0.46 0.84 -7.50
N CYS A 56 0.70 -0.24 -8.23
CA CYS A 56 1.90 -0.54 -9.01
C CYS A 56 1.53 -0.69 -10.50
N PRO A 57 1.17 0.40 -11.20
CA PRO A 57 0.84 0.31 -12.61
C PRO A 57 2.07 -0.06 -13.45
N PRO A 58 1.92 -0.80 -14.56
CA PRO A 58 3.04 -1.21 -15.43
C PRO A 58 3.87 -0.04 -15.98
N GLU A 59 3.25 1.11 -16.18
CA GLU A 59 3.85 2.34 -16.71
C GLU A 59 4.54 3.21 -15.65
N ALA A 60 4.47 2.83 -14.37
CA ALA A 60 5.12 3.58 -13.31
C ALA A 60 6.65 3.51 -13.42
N HIS A 61 7.30 4.63 -13.13
CA HIS A 61 8.74 4.65 -12.91
C HIS A 61 9.06 4.00 -11.55
N ILE A 62 10.03 3.10 -11.53
CA ILE A 62 10.41 2.34 -10.34
C ILE A 62 11.72 2.88 -9.79
N GLU A 63 11.74 3.27 -8.53
CA GLU A 63 12.93 3.73 -7.81
C GLU A 63 13.21 2.81 -6.62
N VAL A 64 14.42 2.27 -6.51
CA VAL A 64 14.84 1.51 -5.33
C VAL A 64 15.45 2.47 -4.31
N VAL A 65 14.74 2.65 -3.20
CA VAL A 65 15.07 3.65 -2.17
C VAL A 65 15.71 3.05 -0.92
N GLY A 66 15.78 1.72 -0.83
CA GLY A 66 16.44 1.05 0.28
C GLY A 66 16.82 -0.38 -0.06
N GLY A 67 17.97 -0.82 0.46
CA GLY A 67 18.52 -2.14 0.20
C GLY A 67 19.07 -2.28 -1.23
N ASP A 68 19.09 -3.50 -1.75
CA ASP A 68 19.68 -3.80 -3.06
C ASP A 68 18.97 -4.97 -3.76
N LEU A 69 18.89 -4.91 -5.09
CA LEU A 69 18.29 -5.98 -5.90
C LEU A 69 19.06 -7.30 -5.82
N PRO A 70 20.41 -7.33 -5.88
CA PRO A 70 21.19 -8.57 -5.82
C PRO A 70 20.91 -9.41 -4.56
N SER A 71 20.79 -8.78 -3.39
CA SER A 71 20.50 -9.45 -2.12
C SER A 71 19.04 -9.88 -1.97
N ARG A 72 18.17 -9.50 -2.93
CA ARG A 72 16.72 -9.70 -2.83
C ARG A 72 16.19 -9.18 -1.50
N LYS A 73 16.67 -8.01 -1.09
CA LYS A 73 16.24 -7.32 0.13
C LYS A 73 16.20 -5.84 -0.14
N PHE A 74 15.07 -5.36 -0.65
CA PHE A 74 14.94 -3.97 -1.08
C PHE A 74 13.54 -3.41 -0.88
N VAL A 75 13.44 -2.09 -0.99
CA VAL A 75 12.19 -1.34 -1.09
C VAL A 75 12.20 -0.55 -2.39
N ALA A 76 11.14 -0.73 -3.19
CA ALA A 76 10.91 -0.02 -4.43
C ALA A 76 9.69 0.89 -4.30
N LEU A 77 9.78 2.12 -4.82
CA LEU A 77 8.67 3.05 -4.96
C LEU A 77 8.21 3.09 -6.41
N TYR A 78 6.90 3.14 -6.59
CA TYR A 78 6.26 3.29 -7.89
C TYR A 78 5.83 4.74 -8.05
N HIS A 79 6.32 5.40 -9.07
CA HIS A 79 6.05 6.79 -9.37
C HIS A 79 5.18 6.89 -10.62
N ALA A 80 4.06 7.60 -10.52
CA ALA A 80 3.21 7.97 -11.66
C ALA A 80 2.85 9.45 -11.55
N GLY A 81 2.96 10.19 -12.66
CA GLY A 81 2.69 11.62 -12.69
C GLY A 81 3.53 12.44 -11.70
N GLY A 82 4.78 12.03 -11.45
CA GLY A 82 5.70 12.72 -10.51
C GLY A 82 5.41 12.51 -9.03
N ARG A 83 4.52 11.56 -8.66
CA ARG A 83 4.16 11.25 -7.27
C ARG A 83 4.31 9.76 -7.01
N VAL A 84 4.59 9.40 -5.76
CA VAL A 84 4.64 8.00 -5.31
C VAL A 84 3.21 7.47 -5.21
N VAL A 85 2.86 6.50 -6.04
CA VAL A 85 1.53 5.85 -6.08
C VAL A 85 1.51 4.49 -5.41
N GLY A 86 2.68 3.89 -5.21
CA GLY A 86 2.81 2.61 -4.50
C GLY A 86 4.23 2.36 -3.99
N ALA A 87 4.36 1.35 -3.14
CA ALA A 87 5.61 0.87 -2.61
C ALA A 87 5.59 -0.66 -2.50
N LEU A 88 6.69 -1.30 -2.87
CA LEU A 88 6.90 -2.74 -2.76
C LEU A 88 8.12 -3.00 -1.87
N GLY A 89 7.96 -3.86 -0.88
CA GLY A 89 9.05 -4.36 -0.04
C GLY A 89 9.31 -5.82 -0.35
N TRP A 90 10.54 -6.13 -0.73
CA TRP A 90 11.01 -7.49 -0.95
C TRP A 90 11.92 -7.87 0.21
N ASN A 91 11.51 -8.86 1.02
CA ASN A 91 12.18 -9.28 2.27
C ASN A 91 12.50 -8.15 3.25
N SER A 92 11.83 -6.99 3.11
CA SER A 92 12.13 -5.74 3.82
C SER A 92 10.88 -5.09 4.43
N PRO A 93 10.03 -5.84 5.16
CA PRO A 93 8.74 -5.35 5.65
C PRO A 93 8.87 -4.13 6.58
N ARG A 94 9.90 -4.09 7.43
CA ARG A 94 10.14 -2.97 8.35
C ARG A 94 10.56 -1.69 7.63
N ALA A 95 11.40 -1.83 6.59
CA ALA A 95 11.82 -0.68 5.80
C ALA A 95 10.64 -0.14 4.98
N LEU A 96 9.81 -1.02 4.41
CA LEU A 96 8.61 -0.63 3.66
C LEU A 96 7.65 0.23 4.49
N LEU A 97 7.47 -0.07 5.78
CA LEU A 97 6.62 0.73 6.67
C LEU A 97 7.08 2.18 6.80
N GLN A 98 8.38 2.47 6.68
CA GLN A 98 8.91 3.84 6.72
C GLN A 98 8.46 4.63 5.49
N TYR A 99 8.29 3.96 4.35
CA TYR A 99 7.92 4.60 3.09
C TYR A 99 6.41 4.70 2.85
N ARG A 100 5.60 4.05 3.70
CA ARG A 100 4.14 4.11 3.62
C ARG A 100 3.59 5.54 3.66
N GLY A 101 4.25 6.45 4.40
CA GLY A 101 3.85 7.86 4.50
C GLY A 101 4.10 8.67 3.22
N HIS A 102 4.97 8.20 2.32
CA HIS A 102 5.25 8.87 1.05
C HIS A 102 4.24 8.53 -0.05
N ILE A 103 3.46 7.46 0.12
CA ILE A 103 2.45 7.05 -0.86
C ILE A 103 1.33 8.08 -0.85
N ALA A 104 1.14 8.75 -2.00
CA ALA A 104 0.06 9.68 -2.19
C ALA A 104 -1.27 8.95 -1.99
N GLN A 105 -2.11 9.47 -1.10
CA GLN A 105 -3.47 8.97 -0.93
C GLN A 105 -4.23 9.22 -2.23
N HIS A 106 -4.47 8.17 -3.00
CA HIS A 106 -5.35 8.25 -4.15
C HIS A 106 -6.79 8.43 -3.64
N THR A 107 -7.25 9.68 -3.57
CA THR A 107 -8.68 9.97 -3.74
C THR A 107 -8.97 9.79 -5.23
N THR A 108 -9.29 8.58 -5.65
CA THR A 108 -9.94 8.38 -6.95
C THR A 108 -11.42 8.68 -6.76
N ILE A 109 -11.85 9.71 -7.49
CA ILE A 109 -13.22 10.22 -7.70
C ILE A 109 -14.19 9.12 -8.17
#